data_AF-L1I919-F1
#
_entry.id   AF-L1I919-F1
#
_cell.length_a   1.000
_cell.length_b   1.000
_cell.length_c   1.000
_cell.angle_alpha   90.00
_cell.angle_beta   90.00
_cell.angle_gamma   90.00
#
_symmetry.space_group_name_H-M   'P 1'
#
loop_
_entity.id
_entity.type
_entity.pdbx_description
1 polymer ?
#
loop_
_entity_poly.entity_id
_entity_poly.type
_entity_poly.pdbx_seq_one_letter_code
_entity_poly.pdbx_strand_id
1 'polypeptide(L)'
;MTSNKPSPFDFCGHTVFDAEDLRAFDSLFFFGCAKTIRKIIDKHNIPTSDYFFGSYSIKAGWKFSTKDNRKAKLLLSEGWVLSNIPSMRGQPQEQPQEQTKEQSQEQTKEQSQEQTKEQSQEQPEVPIVESQQQAVYEYELAPPIIELEEHEKFKDDKGKSLEIEVRGERENNKCFFKVSEVAKAFQMNNIKSTIMHKEYGYKNLVHYKTFIVTAEVLNQQSRPYREQNNPNKPSLQKTLFLTYNGMLKVLFSSRSGIAEHFQEWASRVLFTVQMGTVEQRQGLAYTMLGVSVDSFREFLSCGVTPEVSCLYLVTLGYVKDVRDDMDIPKRHKDNAMVCKFGISNNIDQRLMQHKRGFKDIDKVDMRVKCFGYIDKMYTSKAETELKHELYDGLLSDDEISVRLEYKKHTEIVVLTPLQFKHVTQSVYPNLTKRSLNNSNLSIRRTLNICGRDMN
;
A
#
# COMPACT_ATOMS: atom_id res chain seq x y z
N MET A 1 -21.15 5.92 -19.54
CA MET A 1 -21.79 5.58 -20.83
C MET A 1 -20.69 5.27 -21.84
N THR A 2 -20.59 4.04 -22.31
CA THR A 2 -19.62 3.64 -23.34
C THR A 2 -20.11 4.17 -24.69
N SER A 3 -19.44 5.20 -25.21
CA SER A 3 -19.54 5.59 -26.62
C SER A 3 -19.29 4.36 -27.50
N ASN A 4 -20.12 4.14 -28.52
CA ASN A 4 -19.83 3.12 -29.54
C ASN A 4 -18.44 3.40 -30.13
N LYS A 5 -17.69 2.33 -30.45
CA LYS A 5 -16.38 2.46 -31.10
C LYS A 5 -16.54 3.22 -32.42
N PRO A 6 -15.81 4.34 -32.64
CA PRO A 6 -15.89 5.09 -33.88
C PRO A 6 -15.55 4.19 -35.07
N SER A 7 -16.28 4.37 -36.18
CA SER A 7 -16.01 3.65 -37.43
C SER A 7 -15.23 4.56 -38.39
N PRO A 8 -14.23 4.03 -39.10
CA PRO A 8 -13.54 4.79 -40.12
C PRO A 8 -14.47 5.03 -41.32
N PHE A 9 -14.16 6.05 -42.12
CA PHE A 9 -14.85 6.32 -43.37
C PHE A 9 -13.88 6.84 -44.44
N ASP A 10 -14.27 6.70 -45.70
CA ASP A 10 -13.48 7.17 -46.83
C ASP A 10 -13.59 8.69 -47.00
N PHE A 11 -12.44 9.35 -47.03
CA PHE A 11 -12.29 10.77 -47.29
C PHE A 11 -11.28 10.99 -48.41
N CYS A 12 -11.77 11.23 -49.61
CA CYS A 12 -10.93 11.57 -50.78
C CYS A 12 -9.79 10.56 -51.04
N GLY A 13 -10.06 9.26 -50.87
CA GLY A 13 -9.07 8.18 -51.06
C GLY A 13 -8.25 7.84 -49.81
N HIS A 14 -8.54 8.48 -48.67
CA HIS A 14 -7.94 8.16 -47.37
C HIS A 14 -8.98 7.60 -46.41
N THR A 15 -8.67 6.50 -45.75
CA THR A 15 -9.47 5.98 -44.64
C THR A 15 -9.17 6.78 -43.38
N VAL A 16 -10.18 7.47 -42.83
CA VAL A 16 -10.01 8.42 -41.73
C VAL A 16 -11.07 8.26 -40.64
N PHE A 17 -10.77 8.81 -39.46
CA PHE A 17 -11.70 8.97 -38.34
C PHE A 17 -11.99 10.45 -38.09
N ASP A 18 -13.22 10.77 -37.68
CA ASP A 18 -13.53 12.10 -37.12
C ASP A 18 -12.91 12.23 -35.72
N ALA A 19 -12.05 13.23 -35.54
CA ALA A 19 -11.42 13.47 -34.26
C ALA A 19 -12.47 13.72 -33.15
N GLU A 20 -13.62 14.33 -33.45
CA GLU A 20 -14.66 14.58 -32.43
C GLU A 20 -15.25 13.27 -31.89
N ASP A 21 -15.44 12.27 -32.75
CA ASP A 21 -15.94 10.94 -32.37
C ASP A 21 -14.87 10.19 -31.57
N LEU A 22 -13.60 10.28 -31.99
CA LEU A 22 -12.47 9.73 -31.25
C LEU A 22 -12.34 10.36 -29.85
N ARG A 23 -12.58 11.67 -29.69
CA ARG A 23 -12.58 12.34 -28.39
C ARG A 23 -13.74 11.89 -27.51
N ALA A 24 -14.91 11.62 -28.10
CA ALA A 24 -16.05 11.11 -27.36
C ALA A 24 -15.78 9.67 -26.85
N PHE A 25 -15.08 8.87 -27.66
CA PHE A 25 -14.70 7.51 -27.32
C PHE A 25 -13.54 7.43 -26.31
N ASP A 26 -12.45 8.18 -26.55
CA ASP A 26 -11.25 8.22 -25.71
C ASP A 26 -10.95 9.64 -25.23
N SER A 27 -11.79 10.10 -24.30
CA SER A 27 -11.63 11.44 -23.73
C SER A 27 -10.29 11.67 -23.01
N LEU A 28 -9.60 10.60 -22.58
CA LEU A 28 -8.33 10.65 -21.87
C LEU A 28 -7.18 11.02 -22.82
N PHE A 29 -7.13 10.43 -24.01
CA PHE A 29 -6.13 10.74 -25.03
C PHE A 29 -6.19 12.23 -25.44
N PHE A 30 -7.40 12.74 -25.65
CA PHE A 30 -7.64 14.14 -26.05
C PHE A 30 -7.64 15.14 -24.88
N PHE A 31 -7.23 14.71 -23.67
CA PHE A 31 -7.19 15.58 -22.51
C PHE A 31 -6.27 16.79 -22.77
N GLY A 32 -6.77 18.00 -22.48
CA GLY A 32 -6.07 19.27 -22.74
C GLY A 32 -6.41 19.95 -24.07
N CYS A 33 -7.14 19.26 -24.96
CA CYS A 33 -7.61 19.80 -26.25
C CYS A 33 -9.04 20.39 -26.17
N ALA A 34 -9.52 20.74 -24.97
CA ALA A 34 -10.90 21.15 -24.73
C ALA A 34 -11.33 22.46 -25.44
N LYS A 35 -10.39 23.39 -25.66
CA LYS A 35 -10.67 24.66 -26.37
C LYS A 35 -10.83 24.46 -27.88
N THR A 36 -10.08 23.53 -28.46
CA THR A 36 -10.17 23.14 -29.86
C THR A 36 -9.49 21.79 -30.03
N ILE A 37 -10.18 20.86 -30.67
CA ILE A 37 -9.68 19.51 -30.89
C ILE A 37 -8.40 19.50 -31.73
N ARG A 38 -8.21 20.54 -32.55
CA ARG A 38 -7.05 20.73 -33.43
C ARG A 38 -5.71 20.82 -32.71
N LYS A 39 -5.71 21.16 -31.42
CA LYS A 39 -4.49 21.15 -30.59
C LYS A 39 -3.86 19.76 -30.48
N ILE A 40 -4.59 18.70 -30.79
CA ILE A 40 -4.05 17.34 -30.79
C ILE A 40 -2.90 17.19 -31.79
N ILE A 41 -2.94 17.92 -32.91
CA ILE A 41 -1.89 17.93 -33.94
C ILE A 41 -0.56 18.36 -33.31
N ASP A 42 -0.56 19.54 -32.68
CA ASP A 42 0.64 20.09 -32.05
C ASP A 42 1.05 19.27 -30.81
N LYS A 43 0.09 18.73 -30.05
CA LYS A 43 0.34 17.97 -28.83
C LYS A 43 1.06 16.65 -29.09
N HIS A 44 0.69 15.93 -30.15
CA HIS A 44 1.24 14.63 -30.49
C HIS A 44 2.15 14.66 -31.73
N ASN A 45 2.52 15.85 -32.20
CA ASN A 45 3.35 16.07 -33.39
C ASN A 45 2.85 15.24 -34.59
N ILE A 46 1.55 15.30 -34.86
CA ILE A 46 0.93 14.49 -35.93
C ILE A 46 1.49 14.94 -37.29
N PRO A 47 2.07 14.01 -38.09
CA PRO A 47 2.58 14.35 -39.42
C PRO A 47 1.50 14.94 -40.32
N THR A 48 1.88 15.85 -41.23
CA THR A 48 0.96 16.49 -42.19
C THR A 48 0.29 15.50 -43.14
N SER A 49 0.85 14.30 -43.31
CA SER A 49 0.27 13.19 -44.06
C SER A 49 -0.88 12.48 -43.33
N ASP A 50 -0.98 12.63 -42.01
CA ASP A 50 -1.85 11.83 -41.14
C ASP A 50 -3.03 12.62 -40.57
N TYR A 51 -3.21 13.87 -40.99
CA TYR A 51 -4.40 14.64 -40.65
C TYR A 51 -4.92 15.46 -41.82
N PHE A 52 -6.24 15.63 -41.85
CA PHE A 52 -6.94 16.36 -42.89
C PHE A 52 -8.00 17.28 -42.29
N PHE A 53 -8.32 18.36 -42.99
CA PHE A 53 -9.46 19.21 -42.65
C PHE A 53 -10.58 18.93 -43.66
N GLY A 54 -11.71 18.42 -43.16
CA GLY A 54 -12.86 18.07 -43.98
C GLY A 54 -14.07 18.94 -43.66
N SER A 55 -14.86 19.28 -44.68
CA SER A 55 -16.19 19.85 -44.48
C SER A 55 -17.24 18.93 -45.11
N TYR A 56 -18.35 18.71 -44.39
CA TYR A 56 -19.42 17.84 -44.85
C TYR A 56 -20.63 18.67 -45.30
N SER A 57 -21.17 18.32 -46.48
CA SER A 57 -22.42 18.87 -47.00
C SER A 57 -23.34 17.73 -47.44
N ILE A 58 -24.61 17.78 -47.05
CA ILE A 58 -25.61 16.76 -47.41
C ILE A 58 -25.70 16.56 -48.93
N LYS A 59 -25.53 17.63 -49.71
CA LYS A 59 -25.65 17.59 -51.18
C LYS A 59 -24.38 17.09 -51.89
N ALA A 60 -23.21 17.23 -51.27
CA ALA A 60 -21.93 17.10 -51.95
C ALA A 60 -20.92 16.19 -51.21
N GLY A 61 -21.34 15.58 -50.12
CA GLY A 61 -20.49 14.74 -49.28
C GLY A 61 -19.36 15.53 -48.62
N TRP A 62 -18.29 14.81 -48.30
CA TRP A 62 -17.08 15.35 -47.72
C TRP A 62 -16.18 16.01 -48.77
N LYS A 63 -15.57 17.15 -48.40
CA LYS A 63 -14.60 17.87 -49.23
C LYS A 63 -13.41 18.36 -48.41
N PHE A 64 -12.24 18.44 -49.06
CA PHE A 64 -11.07 19.11 -48.50
C PHE A 64 -11.38 20.55 -48.11
N SER A 65 -10.80 20.95 -46.99
CA SER A 65 -10.84 22.29 -46.44
C SER A 65 -9.46 22.64 -45.89
N THR A 66 -9.28 23.90 -45.53
CA THR A 66 -8.04 24.40 -44.90
C THR A 66 -8.17 24.50 -43.39
N LYS A 67 -7.02 24.63 -42.71
CA LYS A 67 -6.92 24.92 -41.28
C LYS A 67 -7.58 26.26 -40.91
N ASP A 68 -7.69 27.22 -41.82
CA ASP A 68 -8.26 28.54 -41.52
C ASP A 68 -9.78 28.50 -41.42
N ASN A 69 -10.43 27.52 -42.07
CA ASN A 69 -11.86 27.34 -41.97
C ASN A 69 -12.25 26.80 -40.59
N ARG A 70 -12.84 27.65 -39.75
CA ARG A 70 -13.27 27.31 -38.39
C ARG A 70 -14.36 26.22 -38.35
N LYS A 71 -15.13 26.04 -39.42
CA LYS A 71 -16.20 25.02 -39.51
C LYS A 71 -15.71 23.65 -39.99
N ALA A 72 -14.46 23.55 -40.46
CA ALA A 72 -13.91 22.27 -40.89
C ALA A 72 -13.68 21.35 -39.69
N LYS A 73 -14.00 20.07 -39.87
CA LYS A 73 -13.69 19.01 -38.92
C LYS A 73 -12.26 18.53 -39.13
N LEU A 74 -11.63 18.10 -38.04
CA LEU A 74 -10.31 17.46 -38.08
C LEU A 74 -10.51 15.96 -38.28
N LEU A 75 -9.91 15.42 -39.32
CA LEU A 75 -9.92 14.00 -39.63
C LEU A 75 -8.50 13.46 -39.44
N LEU A 76 -8.38 12.26 -38.89
CA LEU A 76 -7.10 11.59 -38.64
C LEU A 76 -7.02 10.30 -39.45
N SER A 77 -5.86 10.01 -40.04
CA SER A 77 -5.66 8.77 -40.81
C SER A 77 -5.84 7.54 -39.92
N GLU A 78 -6.42 6.48 -40.48
CA GLU A 78 -6.62 5.22 -39.75
C GLU A 78 -5.29 4.65 -39.22
N GLY A 79 -4.25 4.65 -40.06
CA GLY A 79 -2.92 4.15 -39.68
C GLY A 79 -2.35 4.88 -38.47
N TRP A 80 -2.47 6.21 -38.43
CA TRP A 80 -2.01 6.99 -37.28
C TRP A 80 -2.87 6.72 -36.04
N VAL A 81 -4.19 6.65 -36.19
CA VAL A 81 -5.13 6.40 -35.07
C VAL A 81 -4.88 5.06 -34.40
N LEU A 82 -4.79 3.98 -35.18
CA LEU A 82 -4.55 2.63 -34.64
C LEU A 82 -3.17 2.51 -33.98
N SER A 83 -2.19 3.24 -34.50
CA SER A 83 -0.83 3.25 -33.94
C SER A 83 -0.74 4.07 -32.65
N ASN A 84 -1.49 5.17 -32.50
CA ASN A 84 -1.27 6.15 -31.43
C ASN A 84 -2.36 6.22 -30.37
N ILE A 85 -3.61 5.82 -30.66
CA ILE A 85 -4.72 5.88 -29.70
C ILE A 85 -4.90 4.50 -29.06
N PRO A 86 -4.55 4.31 -27.77
CA PRO A 86 -4.50 2.98 -27.17
C PRO A 86 -5.86 2.25 -27.17
N SER A 87 -6.95 2.97 -26.95
CA SER A 87 -8.32 2.43 -26.96
C SER A 87 -8.81 1.95 -28.33
N MET A 88 -8.15 2.34 -29.42
CA MET A 88 -8.54 1.98 -30.79
C MET A 88 -7.89 0.68 -31.27
N ARG A 89 -6.80 0.24 -30.64
CA ARG A 89 -6.10 -1.02 -30.94
C ARG A 89 -7.03 -2.22 -30.70
N GLY A 90 -7.11 -3.14 -31.66
CA GLY A 90 -7.78 -4.43 -31.44
C GLY A 90 -6.99 -5.28 -30.44
N GLN A 91 -7.66 -6.16 -29.68
CA GLN A 91 -6.94 -7.21 -28.95
C GLN A 91 -6.21 -8.11 -29.97
N PRO A 92 -4.98 -8.58 -29.68
CA PRO A 92 -4.34 -9.57 -30.51
C PRO A 92 -5.24 -10.81 -30.61
N GLN A 93 -5.61 -11.21 -31.83
CA GLN A 93 -6.20 -12.53 -32.03
C GLN A 93 -5.10 -13.57 -31.77
N GLU A 94 -5.31 -14.43 -30.77
CA GLU A 94 -4.53 -15.66 -30.62
C GLU A 94 -4.72 -16.49 -31.90
N GLN A 95 -3.66 -16.61 -32.71
CA GLN A 95 -3.67 -17.56 -33.81
C GLN A 95 -3.62 -18.99 -33.24
N PRO A 96 -4.42 -19.94 -33.76
CA PRO A 96 -4.40 -21.31 -33.29
C PRO A 96 -3.02 -21.94 -33.46
N GLN A 97 -2.52 -22.56 -32.39
CA GLN A 97 -1.30 -23.37 -32.42
C GLN A 97 -1.47 -24.54 -33.40
N GLU A 98 -0.76 -24.50 -34.52
CA GLU A 98 -0.53 -25.68 -35.34
C GLU A 98 0.29 -26.69 -34.55
N GLN A 99 -0.35 -27.84 -34.31
CA GLN A 99 0.31 -29.04 -33.82
C GLN A 99 1.07 -29.68 -34.98
N THR A 100 2.39 -29.81 -34.83
CA THR A 100 3.14 -30.83 -35.55
C THR A 100 4.02 -31.57 -34.56
N LYS A 101 3.60 -32.78 -34.21
CA LYS A 101 4.44 -33.84 -33.66
C LYS A 101 5.00 -34.63 -34.84
N GLU A 102 6.31 -34.84 -34.86
CA GLU A 102 7.00 -36.14 -35.04
C GLU A 102 8.53 -35.87 -35.15
N GLN A 103 9.30 -36.29 -34.13
CA GLN A 103 10.23 -37.45 -34.13
C GLN A 103 11.45 -37.22 -35.06
N SER A 104 12.70 -37.17 -34.60
CA SER A 104 13.53 -38.22 -33.96
C SER A 104 14.83 -37.59 -33.38
N GLN A 105 15.31 -37.96 -32.16
CA GLN A 105 16.44 -38.89 -31.86
C GLN A 105 17.65 -38.77 -32.81
N GLU A 106 18.94 -38.75 -32.44
CA GLU A 106 19.72 -39.08 -31.25
C GLU A 106 21.20 -38.67 -31.52
N GLN A 107 21.99 -38.35 -30.47
CA GLN A 107 23.46 -38.52 -30.30
C GLN A 107 24.42 -37.91 -31.37
N THR A 108 25.53 -37.21 -31.05
CA THR A 108 26.78 -37.75 -30.46
C THR A 108 27.80 -36.62 -30.19
N LYS A 109 28.77 -36.91 -29.32
CA LYS A 109 29.91 -36.13 -28.77
C LYS A 109 31.07 -35.83 -29.75
N GLU A 110 31.99 -34.97 -29.25
CA GLU A 110 33.47 -34.96 -29.48
C GLU A 110 33.96 -34.45 -30.86
N GLN A 111 35.08 -33.74 -31.08
CA GLN A 111 36.16 -33.08 -30.33
C GLN A 111 37.07 -32.38 -31.40
N SER A 112 37.87 -31.36 -31.00
CA SER A 112 39.16 -30.93 -31.62
C SER A 112 39.14 -30.12 -32.96
N GLN A 113 39.64 -28.87 -32.99
CA GLN A 113 41.00 -28.40 -33.44
C GLN A 113 41.32 -28.76 -34.92
N GLU A 114 41.68 -27.89 -35.87
CA GLU A 114 42.76 -26.88 -35.92
C GLU A 114 42.68 -26.06 -37.26
N GLN A 115 43.12 -24.77 -37.25
CA GLN A 115 43.83 -23.94 -38.28
C GLN A 115 43.47 -24.08 -39.80
N THR A 116 43.42 -23.08 -40.71
CA THR A 116 44.05 -21.76 -40.88
C THR A 116 43.47 -21.03 -42.14
N LYS A 117 43.56 -19.68 -42.18
CA LYS A 117 43.62 -18.74 -43.36
C LYS A 117 42.42 -18.70 -44.33
N GLU A 118 41.99 -17.61 -44.97
CA GLU A 118 42.39 -16.20 -45.15
C GLU A 118 41.18 -15.46 -45.76
N GLN A 119 41.03 -14.15 -45.46
CA GLN A 119 40.35 -13.09 -46.25
C GLN A 119 38.87 -13.33 -46.67
N SER A 120 37.90 -12.48 -46.29
CA SER A 120 37.71 -11.12 -46.82
C SER A 120 36.52 -10.45 -46.13
N GLN A 121 36.51 -9.12 -46.18
CA GLN A 121 35.55 -8.20 -45.56
C GLN A 121 34.12 -8.35 -46.09
N GLU A 122 33.11 -8.33 -45.21
CA GLU A 122 31.81 -7.69 -45.47
C GLU A 122 31.03 -7.47 -44.15
N GLN A 123 30.70 -6.19 -43.92
CA GLN A 123 29.74 -5.50 -43.03
C GLN A 123 29.12 -6.22 -41.80
N PRO A 124 29.11 -5.57 -40.60
CA PRO A 124 28.22 -5.99 -39.53
C PRO A 124 26.79 -5.50 -39.81
N GLU A 125 25.90 -6.42 -40.18
CA GLU A 125 24.46 -6.21 -40.04
C GLU A 125 24.13 -6.01 -38.56
N VAL A 126 23.89 -4.75 -38.19
CA VAL A 126 23.23 -4.39 -36.94
C VAL A 126 21.80 -4.93 -37.03
N PRO A 127 21.32 -5.76 -36.09
CA PRO A 127 19.90 -6.05 -36.02
C PRO A 127 19.20 -4.76 -35.63
N ILE A 128 18.51 -4.15 -36.59
CA ILE A 128 17.57 -3.07 -36.34
C ILE A 128 16.44 -3.68 -35.53
N VAL A 129 16.57 -3.64 -34.21
CA VAL A 129 15.44 -3.78 -33.31
C VAL A 129 14.64 -2.48 -33.48
N GLU A 130 13.67 -2.50 -34.39
CA GLU A 130 12.63 -1.47 -34.45
C GLU A 130 11.91 -1.48 -33.10
N SER A 131 12.34 -0.57 -32.23
CA SER A 131 11.68 -0.29 -30.97
C SER A 131 10.32 0.30 -31.29
N GLN A 132 9.28 -0.53 -31.31
CA GLN A 132 7.90 -0.07 -31.36
C GLN A 132 7.62 0.76 -30.11
N GLN A 133 7.69 2.09 -30.24
CA GLN A 133 7.31 3.02 -29.18
C GLN A 133 5.81 2.81 -28.90
N GLN A 134 5.50 2.15 -27.79
CA GLN A 134 4.13 2.02 -27.30
C GLN A 134 3.63 3.41 -26.89
N ALA A 135 2.56 3.88 -27.53
CA ALA A 135 1.87 5.10 -27.12
C ALA A 135 1.27 4.90 -25.71
N VAL A 136 1.77 5.67 -24.74
CA VAL A 136 1.31 5.68 -23.34
C VAL A 136 0.52 6.97 -23.10
N TYR A 137 -0.58 6.90 -22.34
CA TYR A 137 -1.33 8.10 -21.93
C TYR A 137 -0.43 9.04 -21.12
N GLU A 138 -0.53 10.35 -21.34
CA GLU A 138 0.23 11.37 -20.60
C GLU A 138 -0.11 11.37 -19.09
N TYR A 139 -1.35 11.01 -18.75
CA TYR A 139 -1.82 10.90 -17.37
C TYR A 139 -2.63 9.62 -17.18
N GLU A 140 -2.49 9.04 -16.01
CA GLU A 140 -3.29 7.90 -15.57
C GLU A 140 -4.60 8.35 -14.91
N LEU A 141 -5.59 7.46 -14.92
CA LEU A 141 -6.79 7.62 -14.09
C LEU A 141 -6.42 7.50 -12.62
N ALA A 142 -7.11 8.27 -11.78
CA ALA A 142 -6.92 8.20 -10.34
C ALA A 142 -7.31 6.80 -9.83
N PRO A 143 -6.50 6.19 -8.95
CA PRO A 143 -6.80 4.88 -8.41
C PRO A 143 -8.06 4.88 -7.52
N PRO A 144 -8.54 3.69 -7.10
CA PRO A 144 -9.68 3.57 -6.19
C PRO A 144 -9.44 4.29 -4.86
N ILE A 145 -10.52 4.74 -4.21
CA ILE A 145 -10.49 5.38 -2.89
C ILE A 145 -10.23 4.31 -1.82
N ILE A 146 -9.38 4.62 -0.84
CA ILE A 146 -9.14 3.81 0.35
C ILE A 146 -10.02 4.35 1.48
N GLU A 147 -10.85 3.51 2.07
CA GLU A 147 -11.55 3.83 3.32
C GLU A 147 -10.60 3.61 4.51
N LEU A 148 -10.43 4.67 5.31
CA LEU A 148 -9.59 4.68 6.50
C LEU A 148 -10.44 4.62 7.76
N GLU A 149 -10.07 3.76 8.69
CA GLU A 149 -10.67 3.73 10.02
C GLU A 149 -10.25 4.95 10.84
N GLU A 150 -11.03 5.29 11.86
CA GLU A 150 -10.80 6.48 12.70
C GLU A 150 -9.42 6.50 13.40
N HIS A 151 -8.84 5.32 13.65
CA HIS A 151 -7.52 5.19 14.25
C HIS A 151 -6.38 5.35 13.22
N GLU A 152 -6.67 5.28 11.93
CA GLU A 152 -5.72 5.41 10.81
C GLU A 152 -5.64 6.85 10.28
N LYS A 153 -6.63 7.69 10.59
CA LYS A 153 -6.69 9.08 10.15
C LYS A 153 -5.66 9.94 10.91
N PHE A 154 -5.14 10.94 10.21
CA PHE A 154 -4.38 12.01 10.86
C PHE A 154 -5.27 12.74 11.85
N LYS A 155 -4.72 13.20 12.97
CA LYS A 155 -5.46 13.96 13.98
C LYS A 155 -4.82 15.33 14.18
N ASP A 156 -5.65 16.33 14.46
CA ASP A 156 -5.19 17.66 14.84
C ASP A 156 -4.73 17.73 16.31
N ASP A 157 -4.32 18.92 16.73
CA ASP A 157 -3.90 19.29 18.08
C ASP A 157 -4.98 19.03 19.15
N LYS A 158 -6.24 18.88 18.74
CA LYS A 158 -7.40 18.61 19.60
C LYS A 158 -7.84 17.15 19.54
N GLY A 159 -7.09 16.30 18.83
CA GLY A 159 -7.40 14.88 18.64
C GLY A 159 -8.54 14.62 17.66
N LYS A 160 -8.98 15.63 16.90
CA LYS A 160 -10.01 15.48 15.87
C LYS A 160 -9.39 14.95 14.59
N SER A 161 -10.03 13.95 14.00
CA SER A 161 -9.58 13.36 12.74
C SER A 161 -9.70 14.31 11.56
N LEU A 162 -8.66 14.30 10.73
CA LEU A 162 -8.52 15.08 9.53
C LEU A 162 -8.97 14.23 8.34
N GLU A 163 -10.03 14.67 7.68
CA GLU A 163 -10.57 14.00 6.49
C GLU A 163 -9.71 14.34 5.27
N ILE A 164 -9.00 13.33 4.77
CA ILE A 164 -8.15 13.41 3.57
C ILE A 164 -8.48 12.21 2.69
N GLU A 165 -8.87 12.47 1.45
CA GLU A 165 -9.08 11.46 0.42
C GLU A 165 -7.74 10.79 0.09
N VAL A 166 -7.69 9.51 0.38
CA VAL A 166 -6.57 8.63 0.11
C VAL A 166 -6.98 7.65 -0.98
N ARG A 167 -6.10 7.41 -1.96
CA ARG A 167 -6.34 6.49 -3.08
C ARG A 167 -5.19 5.51 -3.28
N GLY A 168 -5.49 4.38 -3.90
CA GLY A 168 -4.52 3.35 -4.28
C GLY A 168 -4.58 2.11 -3.39
N GLU A 169 -3.42 1.60 -3.00
CA GLU A 169 -3.27 0.40 -2.16
C GLU A 169 -2.62 0.76 -0.82
N ARG A 170 -2.84 -0.07 0.23
CA ARG A 170 -2.20 0.07 1.55
C ARG A 170 -0.72 -0.35 1.52
N GLU A 171 0.05 0.28 0.64
CA GLU A 171 1.49 0.10 0.45
C GLU A 171 2.13 1.49 0.30
N ASN A 172 3.34 1.68 0.86
CA ASN A 172 3.92 3.03 1.01
C ASN A 172 4.07 3.79 -0.33
N ASN A 173 4.33 3.09 -1.42
CA ASN A 173 4.59 3.66 -2.75
C ASN A 173 3.35 3.68 -3.65
N LYS A 174 2.24 3.08 -3.20
CA LYS A 174 0.98 3.00 -3.96
C LYS A 174 -0.17 3.74 -3.30
N CYS A 175 0.12 4.53 -2.27
CA CYS A 175 -0.84 5.33 -1.53
C CYS A 175 -0.70 6.82 -1.89
N PHE A 176 -1.82 7.46 -2.23
CA PHE A 176 -1.86 8.82 -2.78
C PHE A 176 -2.83 9.72 -2.01
N PHE A 177 -2.36 10.87 -1.54
CA PHE A 177 -3.11 11.82 -0.72
C PHE A 177 -3.49 13.06 -1.53
N LYS A 178 -4.78 13.41 -1.56
CA LYS A 178 -5.26 14.53 -2.37
C LYS A 178 -4.77 15.88 -1.84
N VAL A 179 -3.98 16.60 -2.65
CA VAL A 179 -3.30 17.83 -2.20
C VAL A 179 -4.27 18.90 -1.72
N SER A 180 -5.43 19.04 -2.36
CA SER A 180 -6.41 20.06 -1.97
C SER A 180 -7.01 19.83 -0.58
N GLU A 181 -7.04 18.58 -0.12
CA GLU A 181 -7.57 18.24 1.20
C GLU A 181 -6.48 18.25 2.26
N VAL A 182 -5.26 17.83 1.91
CA VAL A 182 -4.06 18.08 2.73
C VAL A 182 -3.90 19.58 3.01
N ALA A 183 -4.08 20.43 1.99
CA ALA A 183 -4.06 21.89 2.14
C ALA A 183 -5.05 22.38 3.19
N LYS A 184 -6.28 21.85 3.19
CA LYS A 184 -7.34 22.23 4.14
C LYS A 184 -7.04 21.69 5.53
N ALA A 185 -6.73 20.40 5.63
CA ALA A 185 -6.50 19.67 6.86
C ALA A 185 -5.37 20.30 7.70
N PHE A 186 -4.26 20.67 7.04
CA PHE A 186 -3.10 21.25 7.70
C PHE A 186 -3.00 22.77 7.57
N GLN A 187 -4.05 23.43 7.06
CA GLN A 187 -4.14 24.88 6.89
C GLN A 187 -2.99 25.47 6.02
N MET A 188 -2.61 24.75 4.97
CA MET A 188 -1.51 25.09 4.05
C MET A 188 -2.04 25.58 2.70
N ASN A 189 -2.51 26.83 2.65
CA ASN A 189 -3.21 27.38 1.48
C ASN A 189 -2.41 27.34 0.15
N ASN A 190 -1.07 27.45 0.23
CA ASN A 190 -0.20 27.55 -0.94
C ASN A 190 0.57 26.25 -1.27
N ILE A 191 0.19 25.12 -0.64
CA ILE A 191 0.90 23.85 -0.81
C ILE A 191 0.99 23.42 -2.29
N LYS A 192 -0.06 23.63 -3.08
CA LYS A 192 -0.08 23.27 -4.51
C LYS A 192 0.97 24.05 -5.29
N SER A 193 1.08 25.36 -5.07
CA SER A 193 2.12 26.18 -5.69
C SER A 193 3.51 25.76 -5.23
N THR A 194 3.69 25.47 -3.94
CA THR A 194 4.97 25.03 -3.37
C THR A 194 5.45 23.71 -4.00
N ILE A 195 4.57 22.72 -4.15
CA ILE A 195 4.91 21.43 -4.78
C ILE A 195 5.31 21.59 -6.25
N MET A 196 4.65 22.50 -6.98
CA MET A 196 4.91 22.70 -8.41
C MET A 196 6.10 23.62 -8.70
N HIS A 197 6.60 24.34 -7.69
CA HIS A 197 7.66 25.31 -7.86
C HIS A 197 9.04 24.64 -7.79
N LYS A 198 9.89 24.94 -8.78
CA LYS A 198 11.15 24.21 -9.04
C LYS A 198 12.14 24.29 -7.87
N GLU A 199 12.14 25.40 -7.14
CA GLU A 199 13.11 25.67 -6.07
C GLU A 199 12.91 24.81 -4.80
N TYR A 200 11.72 24.28 -4.55
CA TYR A 200 11.45 23.48 -3.34
C TYR A 200 11.78 21.99 -3.52
N GLY A 201 12.29 21.59 -4.69
CA GLY A 201 12.82 20.25 -4.94
C GLY A 201 11.80 19.12 -4.84
N TYR A 202 10.51 19.39 -5.07
CA TYR A 202 9.50 18.35 -5.24
C TYR A 202 9.64 17.70 -6.62
N LYS A 203 9.52 16.38 -6.69
CA LYS A 203 9.84 15.58 -7.88
C LYS A 203 8.60 14.78 -8.26
N ASN A 204 8.24 14.80 -9.53
CA ASN A 204 7.16 13.98 -10.08
C ASN A 204 7.49 12.49 -9.88
N LEU A 205 6.47 11.65 -9.65
CA LEU A 205 6.53 10.22 -9.29
C LEU A 205 7.19 9.88 -7.96
N VAL A 206 8.05 10.75 -7.42
CA VAL A 206 8.71 10.55 -6.12
C VAL A 206 7.90 11.16 -4.99
N HIS A 207 7.53 12.44 -5.13
CA HIS A 207 6.82 13.21 -4.10
C HIS A 207 5.36 13.46 -4.47
N TYR A 208 5.04 13.54 -5.76
CA TYR A 208 3.68 13.79 -6.19
C TYR A 208 3.39 13.13 -7.54
N LYS A 209 2.12 12.85 -7.79
CA LYS A 209 1.62 12.37 -9.08
C LYS A 209 0.33 13.11 -9.43
N THR A 210 0.16 13.44 -10.70
CA THR A 210 -1.08 14.05 -11.21
C THR A 210 -1.91 12.96 -11.83
N PHE A 211 -3.16 12.83 -11.38
CA PHE A 211 -4.12 11.89 -11.93
C PHE A 211 -5.29 12.62 -12.57
N ILE A 212 -5.97 11.92 -13.47
CA ILE A 212 -7.26 12.34 -14.01
C ILE A 212 -8.35 11.71 -13.15
N VAL A 213 -9.17 12.56 -12.53
CA VAL A 213 -10.36 12.13 -11.77
C VAL A 213 -11.58 12.30 -12.66
N THR A 214 -12.40 11.26 -12.77
CA THR A 214 -13.64 11.27 -13.56
C THR A 214 -14.82 11.79 -12.73
N ALA A 215 -15.82 12.35 -13.42
CA ALA A 215 -17.04 12.88 -12.81
C ALA A 215 -17.87 11.84 -12.04
N GLU A 216 -17.71 10.55 -12.34
CA GLU A 216 -18.36 9.43 -11.64
C GLU A 216 -17.82 9.25 -10.21
N VAL A 217 -16.58 9.67 -9.94
CA VAL A 217 -15.92 9.58 -8.63
C VAL A 217 -15.94 10.90 -7.87
N LEU A 218 -16.18 12.02 -8.57
CA LEU A 218 -16.38 13.33 -7.94
C LEU A 218 -17.80 13.38 -7.36
N ASN A 219 -17.94 13.06 -6.07
CA ASN A 219 -19.17 13.32 -5.32
C ASN A 219 -19.72 14.72 -5.68
N GLN A 220 -21.04 14.79 -5.91
CA GLN A 220 -21.76 15.95 -6.47
C GLN A 220 -21.55 17.29 -5.72
N GLN A 221 -20.90 17.28 -4.56
CA GLN A 221 -20.72 18.42 -3.65
C GLN A 221 -19.53 19.35 -3.97
N SER A 222 -18.67 19.03 -4.95
CA SER A 222 -17.49 19.87 -5.29
C SER A 222 -17.53 20.55 -6.66
N ARG A 223 -18.66 20.51 -7.38
CA ARG A 223 -18.74 21.17 -8.70
C ARG A 223 -18.80 22.69 -8.52
N PRO A 224 -17.86 23.48 -9.09
CA PRO A 224 -18.04 24.92 -9.16
C PRO A 224 -19.31 25.25 -9.94
N TYR A 225 -20.12 26.19 -9.43
CA TYR A 225 -21.45 26.58 -9.94
C TYR A 225 -21.50 26.83 -11.47
N ARG A 226 -20.39 27.19 -12.11
CA ARG A 226 -20.29 27.42 -13.56
C ARG A 226 -20.40 26.17 -14.45
N GLU A 227 -20.27 24.95 -13.90
CA GLU A 227 -20.29 23.69 -14.67
C GLU A 227 -21.59 22.89 -14.53
N GLN A 228 -22.58 23.40 -13.78
CA GLN A 228 -23.88 22.73 -13.58
C GLN A 228 -24.79 22.76 -14.83
N ASN A 229 -24.46 23.57 -15.85
CA ASN A 229 -25.33 23.82 -17.01
C ASN A 229 -25.02 22.97 -18.27
N ASN A 230 -24.28 21.86 -18.16
CA ASN A 230 -24.16 20.92 -19.28
C ASN A 230 -24.04 19.45 -18.81
N PRO A 231 -25.15 18.70 -18.72
CA PRO A 231 -25.18 17.35 -18.13
C PRO A 231 -24.44 16.27 -18.93
N ASN A 232 -24.00 16.55 -20.16
CA ASN A 232 -23.42 15.57 -21.08
C ASN A 232 -21.89 15.63 -21.24
N LYS A 233 -21.17 16.36 -20.38
CA LYS A 233 -19.69 16.43 -20.48
C LYS A 233 -19.03 15.65 -19.34
N PRO A 234 -18.28 14.56 -19.61
CA PRO A 234 -17.43 13.95 -18.58
C PRO A 234 -16.38 15.00 -18.16
N SER A 235 -16.53 15.53 -16.93
CA SER A 235 -15.57 16.48 -16.37
C SER A 235 -14.33 15.72 -15.89
N LEU A 236 -13.42 15.42 -16.81
CA LEU A 236 -12.08 14.97 -16.46
C LEU A 236 -11.36 16.13 -15.78
N GLN A 237 -10.95 15.94 -14.52
CA GLN A 237 -10.22 16.94 -13.76
C GLN A 237 -8.79 16.48 -13.47
N LYS A 238 -7.80 17.31 -13.82
CA LYS A 238 -6.42 17.16 -13.37
C LYS A 238 -6.33 17.46 -11.88
N THR A 239 -6.03 16.44 -11.10
CA THR A 239 -5.91 16.56 -9.64
C THR A 239 -4.53 16.09 -9.20
N LEU A 240 -3.91 16.89 -8.33
CA LEU A 240 -2.58 16.62 -7.80
C LEU A 240 -2.71 15.81 -6.51
N PHE A 241 -1.95 14.73 -6.43
CA PHE A 241 -1.84 13.89 -5.24
C PHE A 241 -0.38 13.81 -4.78
N LEU A 242 -0.17 13.75 -3.46
CA LEU A 242 1.12 13.45 -2.86
C LEU A 242 1.29 11.95 -2.75
N THR A 243 2.50 11.46 -2.98
CA THR A 243 2.90 10.13 -2.50
C THR A 243 3.08 10.19 -0.98
N TYR A 244 3.25 9.04 -0.33
CA TYR A 244 3.58 9.02 1.10
C TYR A 244 4.88 9.82 1.40
N ASN A 245 5.93 9.67 0.58
CA ASN A 245 7.16 10.44 0.72
C ASN A 245 6.94 11.95 0.52
N GLY A 246 6.07 12.33 -0.42
CA GLY A 246 5.67 13.72 -0.59
C GLY A 246 4.92 14.28 0.61
N MET A 247 4.02 13.49 1.19
CA MET A 247 3.29 13.84 2.41
C MET A 247 4.27 14.11 3.55
N LEU A 248 5.23 13.20 3.79
CA LEU A 248 6.28 13.42 4.79
C LEU A 248 7.08 14.69 4.50
N LYS A 249 7.53 14.89 3.26
CA LYS A 249 8.29 16.09 2.89
C LYS A 249 7.50 17.38 3.17
N VAL A 250 6.21 17.41 2.83
CA VAL A 250 5.31 18.54 3.14
C VAL A 250 5.24 18.76 4.64
N LEU A 251 4.94 17.72 5.41
CA LEU A 251 4.72 17.83 6.84
C LEU A 251 5.99 18.26 7.57
N PHE A 252 7.17 17.70 7.24
CA PHE A 252 8.45 18.07 7.85
C PHE A 252 9.01 19.41 7.36
N SER A 253 8.56 19.95 6.23
CA SER A 253 8.96 21.28 5.74
C SER A 253 8.00 22.40 6.18
N SER A 254 6.88 22.04 6.81
CA SER A 254 5.84 22.99 7.18
C SER A 254 6.09 23.61 8.55
N ARG A 255 5.59 24.84 8.71
CA ARG A 255 5.58 25.60 9.97
C ARG A 255 4.15 25.77 10.52
N SER A 256 3.22 24.93 10.06
CA SER A 256 1.87 24.87 10.60
C SER A 256 1.91 24.17 11.95
N GLY A 257 1.25 24.71 12.98
CA GLY A 257 1.22 24.07 14.31
C GLY A 257 0.67 22.64 14.28
N ILE A 258 -0.26 22.34 13.37
CA ILE A 258 -0.77 20.97 13.16
C ILE A 258 0.33 20.05 12.61
N ALA A 259 1.15 20.57 11.70
CA ALA A 259 2.28 19.82 11.15
C ALA A 259 3.42 19.67 12.18
N GLU A 260 3.66 20.66 13.04
CA GLU A 260 4.64 20.57 14.14
C GLU A 260 4.29 19.43 15.10
N HIS A 261 3.03 19.28 15.50
CA HIS A 261 2.62 18.13 16.33
C HIS A 261 2.85 16.78 15.65
N PHE A 262 2.59 16.69 14.34
CA PHE A 262 2.94 15.50 13.58
C PHE A 262 4.45 15.26 13.57
N GLN A 263 5.25 16.32 13.35
CA GLN A 263 6.72 16.23 13.35
C GLN A 263 7.23 15.76 14.71
N GLU A 264 6.73 16.31 15.81
CA GLU A 264 7.08 15.89 17.18
C GLU A 264 6.71 14.43 17.42
N TRP A 265 5.49 14.04 17.07
CA TRP A 265 5.03 12.66 17.20
C TRP A 265 5.91 11.71 16.38
N ALA A 266 6.10 11.97 15.09
CA ALA A 266 6.88 11.13 14.19
C ALA A 266 8.35 11.06 14.59
N SER A 267 8.94 12.20 14.97
CA SER A 267 10.34 12.27 15.43
C SER A 267 10.52 11.51 16.74
N ARG A 268 9.57 11.62 17.69
CA ARG A 268 9.59 10.85 18.93
C ARG A 268 9.47 9.35 18.67
N VAL A 269 8.58 8.93 17.77
CA VAL A 269 8.43 7.52 17.37
C VAL A 269 9.75 7.00 16.78
N LEU A 270 10.28 7.68 15.76
CA LEU A 270 11.52 7.29 15.09
C LEU A 270 12.72 7.27 16.07
N PHE A 271 12.87 8.32 16.88
CA PHE A 271 13.89 8.40 17.92
C PHE A 271 13.77 7.25 18.92
N THR A 272 12.56 6.97 19.41
CA THR A 272 12.34 5.89 20.39
C THR A 272 12.71 4.55 19.82
N VAL A 273 12.34 4.30 18.55
CA VAL A 273 12.71 3.06 17.85
C VAL A 273 14.22 2.94 17.70
N GLN A 274 14.89 3.98 17.19
CA GLN A 274 16.31 3.94 16.86
C GLN A 274 17.24 4.05 18.08
N MET A 275 16.94 4.97 19.00
CA MET A 275 17.84 5.42 20.08
C MET A 275 17.23 5.29 21.48
N GLY A 276 15.96 4.88 21.59
CA GLY A 276 15.27 4.79 22.88
C GLY A 276 15.86 3.73 23.81
N THR A 277 15.58 3.85 25.10
CA THR A 277 15.81 2.77 26.06
C THR A 277 14.86 1.60 25.79
N VAL A 278 15.18 0.45 26.39
CA VAL A 278 14.35 -0.76 26.33
C VAL A 278 12.93 -0.49 26.84
N GLU A 279 12.79 0.27 27.93
CA GLU A 279 11.53 0.69 28.53
C GLU A 279 10.74 1.65 27.64
N GLN A 280 11.42 2.60 26.98
CA GLN A 280 10.76 3.55 26.06
C GLN A 280 10.25 2.86 24.80
N ARG A 281 11.05 1.96 24.20
CA ARG A 281 10.60 1.12 23.08
C ARG A 281 9.41 0.26 23.48
N GLN A 282 9.42 -0.25 24.71
CA GLN A 282 8.28 -0.93 25.27
C GLN A 282 7.04 -0.05 25.35
N GLY A 283 7.13 1.13 25.97
CA GLY A 283 6.03 2.08 26.07
C GLY A 283 5.43 2.42 24.70
N LEU A 284 6.29 2.59 23.69
CA LEU A 284 5.85 2.80 22.31
C LEU A 284 5.14 1.58 21.73
N ALA A 285 5.69 0.38 21.90
CA ALA A 285 5.05 -0.86 21.48
C ALA A 285 3.69 -1.09 22.18
N TYR A 286 3.59 -0.76 23.47
CA TYR A 286 2.34 -0.78 24.24
C TYR A 286 1.29 0.16 23.66
N THR A 287 1.72 1.35 23.21
CA THR A 287 0.86 2.32 22.51
C THR A 287 0.41 1.80 21.14
N MET A 288 1.19 0.90 20.53
CA MET A 288 0.91 0.25 19.24
C MET A 288 0.24 -1.14 19.41
N LEU A 289 -0.19 -1.55 20.61
CA LEU A 289 -0.77 -2.89 20.83
C LEU A 289 -2.10 -3.08 20.10
N GLY A 290 -2.28 -4.28 19.54
CA GLY A 290 -3.39 -4.60 18.62
C GLY A 290 -2.95 -4.86 17.18
N VAL A 291 -1.66 -4.66 16.89
CA VAL A 291 -1.02 -4.96 15.61
C VAL A 291 -0.80 -6.48 15.39
N SER A 292 -0.69 -6.87 14.11
CA SER A 292 -0.36 -8.23 13.71
C SER A 292 1.03 -8.66 14.24
N VAL A 293 1.27 -9.97 14.34
CA VAL A 293 2.61 -10.49 14.67
C VAL A 293 3.67 -9.96 13.70
N ASP A 294 3.38 -9.82 12.42
CA ASP A 294 4.36 -9.37 11.42
C ASP A 294 4.77 -7.89 11.65
N SER A 295 3.79 -7.01 11.87
CA SER A 295 4.06 -5.60 12.19
C SER A 295 4.80 -5.42 13.52
N PHE A 296 4.50 -6.26 14.51
CA PHE A 296 5.22 -6.27 15.78
C PHE A 296 6.67 -6.74 15.63
N ARG A 297 6.94 -7.70 14.74
CA ARG A 297 8.30 -8.17 14.45
C ARG A 297 9.13 -7.13 13.73
N GLU A 298 8.57 -6.44 12.76
CA GLU A 298 9.24 -5.30 12.11
C GLU A 298 9.63 -4.24 13.14
N PHE A 299 8.71 -3.90 14.05
CA PHE A 299 8.99 -2.96 15.14
C PHE A 299 10.15 -3.43 16.03
N LEU A 300 10.17 -4.69 16.45
CA LEU A 300 11.28 -5.23 17.25
C LEU A 300 12.60 -5.22 16.48
N SER A 301 12.56 -5.55 15.19
CA SER A 301 13.74 -5.56 14.31
C SER A 301 14.37 -4.18 14.13
N CYS A 302 13.61 -3.10 14.33
CA CYS A 302 14.12 -1.74 14.18
C CYS A 302 14.92 -1.20 15.38
N GLY A 303 15.06 -1.93 16.49
CA GLY A 303 15.88 -1.43 17.60
C GLY A 303 15.85 -2.20 18.92
N VAL A 304 15.10 -3.29 19.04
CA VAL A 304 15.16 -4.18 20.21
C VAL A 304 16.12 -5.32 19.89
N THR A 305 17.12 -5.56 20.75
CA THR A 305 17.95 -6.74 20.60
C THR A 305 17.07 -8.00 20.71
N PRO A 306 17.14 -8.96 19.77
CA PRO A 306 16.29 -10.16 19.79
C PRO A 306 16.46 -11.06 21.02
N GLU A 307 17.46 -10.80 21.87
CA GLU A 307 17.87 -11.66 22.99
C GLU A 307 17.25 -11.29 24.35
N VAL A 308 16.21 -10.45 24.36
CA VAL A 308 15.60 -10.05 25.62
C VAL A 308 14.58 -11.10 26.09
N SER A 309 14.78 -11.58 27.32
CA SER A 309 13.83 -12.47 27.98
C SER A 309 12.53 -11.73 28.31
N CYS A 310 11.39 -12.30 27.91
CA CYS A 310 10.09 -11.66 28.09
C CYS A 310 8.95 -12.67 28.28
N LEU A 311 7.93 -12.24 29.02
CA LEU A 311 6.58 -12.81 28.98
C LEU A 311 5.88 -12.28 27.73
N TYR A 312 5.00 -13.08 27.14
CA TYR A 312 4.12 -12.62 26.07
C TYR A 312 2.73 -13.25 26.18
N LEU A 313 1.75 -12.55 25.63
CA LEU A 313 0.39 -13.01 25.36
C LEU A 313 0.08 -12.74 23.89
N VAL A 314 -0.24 -13.79 23.16
CA VAL A 314 -0.62 -13.75 21.75
C VAL A 314 -2.04 -14.27 21.62
N THR A 315 -2.89 -13.57 20.87
CA THR A 315 -4.22 -14.07 20.53
C THR A 315 -4.15 -14.90 19.28
N LEU A 316 -4.94 -15.98 19.21
CA LEU A 316 -5.13 -16.79 18.01
C LEU A 316 -6.42 -16.41 17.26
N GLY A 317 -7.40 -15.82 17.95
CA GLY A 317 -8.68 -15.41 17.38
C GLY A 317 -9.80 -15.40 18.41
N TYR A 318 -11.03 -15.13 17.98
CA TYR A 318 -12.21 -15.38 18.79
C TYR A 318 -12.58 -16.85 18.74
N VAL A 319 -13.24 -17.35 19.78
CA VAL A 319 -13.70 -18.74 19.83
C VAL A 319 -14.54 -19.08 18.60
N LYS A 320 -15.45 -18.20 18.16
CA LYS A 320 -16.25 -18.44 16.94
C LYS A 320 -15.43 -18.74 15.66
N ASP A 321 -14.20 -18.23 15.60
CA ASP A 321 -13.37 -18.30 14.40
C ASP A 321 -12.49 -19.56 14.40
N VAL A 322 -12.08 -20.02 15.60
CA VAL A 322 -11.14 -21.14 15.76
C VAL A 322 -11.74 -22.37 16.47
N ARG A 323 -13.04 -22.35 16.76
CA ARG A 323 -13.73 -23.41 17.52
C ARG A 323 -13.59 -24.78 16.88
N ASP A 324 -13.87 -24.86 15.59
CA ASP A 324 -13.93 -26.12 14.85
C ASP A 324 -12.53 -26.73 14.71
N ASP A 325 -11.53 -25.89 14.41
CA ASP A 325 -10.14 -26.34 14.24
C ASP A 325 -9.46 -26.74 15.56
N MET A 326 -9.90 -26.19 16.70
CA MET A 326 -9.29 -26.43 18.03
C MET A 326 -10.18 -27.25 18.97
N ASP A 327 -11.28 -27.84 18.49
CA ASP A 327 -12.23 -28.64 19.25
C ASP A 327 -12.73 -27.94 20.54
N ILE A 328 -13.02 -26.64 20.46
CA ILE A 328 -13.35 -25.83 21.65
C ILE A 328 -14.77 -26.14 22.15
N PRO A 329 -14.96 -26.56 23.42
CA PRO A 329 -16.27 -26.91 23.95
C PRO A 329 -17.28 -25.76 23.88
N LYS A 330 -18.56 -26.09 23.61
CA LYS A 330 -19.67 -25.13 23.47
C LYS A 330 -19.92 -24.24 24.70
N ARG A 331 -19.41 -24.63 25.87
CA ARG A 331 -19.49 -23.82 27.11
C ARG A 331 -18.77 -22.47 26.99
N HIS A 332 -17.74 -22.38 26.14
CA HIS A 332 -17.05 -21.13 25.89
C HIS A 332 -17.86 -20.28 24.92
N LYS A 333 -18.11 -19.02 25.27
CA LYS A 333 -18.87 -18.08 24.41
C LYS A 333 -18.05 -17.70 23.18
N ASP A 334 -18.74 -17.47 22.08
CA ASP A 334 -18.16 -17.10 20.78
C ASP A 334 -17.34 -15.80 20.80
N ASN A 335 -17.67 -14.88 21.70
CA ASN A 335 -16.95 -13.62 21.90
C ASN A 335 -15.75 -13.75 22.87
N ALA A 336 -15.50 -14.93 23.44
CA ALA A 336 -14.29 -15.19 24.19
C ALA A 336 -13.10 -15.29 23.23
N MET A 337 -11.90 -15.04 23.75
CA MET A 337 -10.67 -15.01 22.98
C MET A 337 -9.79 -16.20 23.32
N VAL A 338 -9.22 -16.82 22.29
CA VAL A 338 -8.23 -17.88 22.46
C VAL A 338 -6.84 -17.26 22.44
N CYS A 339 -6.07 -17.49 23.50
CA CYS A 339 -4.77 -16.88 23.70
C CYS A 339 -3.70 -17.94 23.97
N LYS A 340 -2.53 -17.77 23.35
CA LYS A 340 -1.31 -18.46 23.74
C LYS A 340 -0.44 -17.55 24.58
N PHE A 341 0.02 -18.05 25.71
CA PHE A 341 0.95 -17.34 26.58
C PHE A 341 2.28 -18.09 26.68
N GLY A 342 3.32 -17.40 27.16
CA GLY A 342 4.58 -18.04 27.48
C GLY A 342 5.71 -17.07 27.75
N ILE A 343 6.91 -17.63 27.89
CA ILE A 343 8.17 -16.89 28.01
C ILE A 343 9.08 -17.23 26.84
N SER A 344 9.85 -16.24 26.39
CA SER A 344 10.93 -16.45 25.44
C SER A 344 12.12 -15.56 25.75
N ASN A 345 13.33 -16.10 25.57
CA ASN A 345 14.58 -15.35 25.47
C ASN A 345 14.79 -14.75 24.07
N ASN A 346 14.02 -15.22 23.08
CA ASN A 346 13.99 -14.68 21.74
C ASN A 346 12.55 -14.65 21.22
N ILE A 347 11.89 -13.50 21.37
CA ILE A 347 10.48 -13.36 21.03
C ILE A 347 10.24 -13.48 19.53
N ASP A 348 11.18 -13.01 18.70
CA ASP A 348 11.08 -13.05 17.24
C ASP A 348 11.01 -14.49 16.72
N GLN A 349 11.98 -15.32 17.12
CA GLN A 349 12.01 -16.74 16.78
C GLN A 349 10.79 -17.47 17.34
N ARG A 350 10.35 -17.13 18.55
CA ARG A 350 9.20 -17.77 19.18
C ARG A 350 7.89 -17.46 18.43
N LEU A 351 7.69 -16.21 18.02
CA LEU A 351 6.53 -15.82 17.22
C LEU A 351 6.53 -16.52 15.85
N MET A 352 7.69 -16.71 15.21
CA MET A 352 7.80 -17.52 13.97
C MET A 352 7.40 -18.98 14.19
N GLN A 353 7.86 -19.57 15.29
CA GLN A 353 7.51 -20.95 15.64
C GLN A 353 6.01 -21.09 15.85
N HIS A 354 5.37 -20.13 16.53
CA HIS A 354 3.92 -20.11 16.70
C HIS A 354 3.18 -19.93 15.36
N LYS A 355 3.62 -19.00 14.51
CA LYS A 355 3.02 -18.81 13.17
C LYS A 355 3.03 -20.11 12.36
N ARG A 356 4.13 -20.85 12.41
CA ARG A 356 4.25 -22.16 11.75
C ARG A 356 3.42 -23.25 12.43
N GLY A 357 3.29 -23.20 13.76
CA GLY A 357 2.56 -24.20 14.55
C GLY A 357 1.04 -24.11 14.42
N PHE A 358 0.52 -22.91 14.19
CA PHE A 358 -0.92 -22.64 14.06
C PHE A 358 -1.37 -22.40 12.62
N LYS A 359 -0.51 -22.63 11.62
CA LYS A 359 -0.83 -22.42 10.19
C LYS A 359 -2.00 -23.26 9.67
N ASP A 360 -2.32 -24.36 10.36
CA ASP A 360 -3.35 -25.31 9.95
C ASP A 360 -4.76 -24.87 10.43
N ILE A 361 -4.86 -23.74 11.13
CA ILE A 361 -6.12 -23.15 11.57
C ILE A 361 -6.55 -22.11 10.53
N ASP A 362 -7.73 -22.27 9.95
CA ASP A 362 -8.18 -21.51 8.77
C ASP A 362 -8.27 -20.00 9.04
N LYS A 363 -8.88 -19.63 10.18
CA LYS A 363 -9.18 -18.23 10.55
C LYS A 363 -8.31 -17.70 11.68
N VAL A 364 -7.06 -18.17 11.77
CA VAL A 364 -6.14 -17.70 12.80
C VAL A 364 -5.74 -16.23 12.58
N ASP A 365 -6.05 -15.36 13.54
CA ASP A 365 -5.61 -13.97 13.57
C ASP A 365 -4.62 -13.77 14.71
N MET A 366 -3.35 -14.04 14.41
CA MET A 366 -2.29 -14.03 15.41
C MET A 366 -1.81 -12.60 15.71
N ARG A 367 -2.10 -12.10 16.91
CA ARG A 367 -1.72 -10.74 17.35
C ARG A 367 -1.06 -10.74 18.72
N VAL A 368 -0.01 -9.94 18.87
CA VAL A 368 0.61 -9.73 20.18
C VAL A 368 -0.25 -8.75 20.97
N LYS A 369 -0.72 -9.18 22.15
CA LYS A 369 -1.57 -8.36 23.03
C LYS A 369 -0.83 -7.85 24.24
N CYS A 370 0.10 -8.64 24.77
CA CYS A 370 0.97 -8.21 25.85
C CYS A 370 2.37 -8.77 25.64
N PHE A 371 3.37 -8.02 26.06
CA PHE A 371 4.71 -8.53 26.25
C PHE A 371 5.38 -7.76 27.38
N GLY A 372 6.14 -8.40 28.25
CA GLY A 372 6.81 -7.75 29.37
C GLY A 372 8.21 -8.31 29.57
N TYR A 373 9.21 -7.45 29.79
CA TYR A 373 10.58 -7.90 29.96
C TYR A 373 10.78 -8.55 31.32
N ILE A 374 11.55 -9.61 31.31
CA ILE A 374 11.93 -10.37 32.49
C ILE A 374 13.40 -10.61 32.41
N ASP A 375 14.10 -10.30 33.50
CA ASP A 375 15.50 -10.69 33.63
C ASP A 375 15.60 -12.23 33.56
N LYS A 376 16.56 -12.73 32.78
CA LYS A 376 16.77 -14.16 32.54
C LYS A 376 16.78 -14.98 33.84
N MET A 377 17.30 -14.42 34.95
CA MET A 377 17.35 -15.07 36.27
C MET A 377 15.97 -15.37 36.86
N TYR A 378 14.93 -14.62 36.49
CA TYR A 378 13.58 -14.74 37.04
C TYR A 378 12.59 -15.39 36.07
N THR A 379 13.05 -15.89 34.92
CA THR A 379 12.19 -16.51 33.89
C THR A 379 11.36 -17.66 34.44
N SER A 380 11.97 -18.65 35.09
CA SER A 380 11.24 -19.80 35.65
C SER A 380 10.22 -19.40 36.71
N LYS A 381 10.57 -18.43 37.58
CA LYS A 381 9.66 -17.93 38.60
C LYS A 381 8.45 -17.24 37.98
N ALA A 382 8.69 -16.36 37.02
CA ALA A 382 7.63 -15.64 36.35
C ALA A 382 6.75 -16.55 35.48
N GLU A 383 7.30 -17.64 34.94
CA GLU A 383 6.50 -18.62 34.19
C GLU A 383 5.51 -19.32 35.10
N THR A 384 5.97 -19.76 36.28
CA THR A 384 5.15 -20.40 37.29
C THR A 384 4.08 -19.45 37.81
N GLU A 385 4.44 -18.20 38.13
CA GLU A 385 3.48 -17.18 38.56
C GLU A 385 2.44 -16.89 37.47
N LEU A 386 2.86 -16.75 36.21
CA LEU A 386 1.94 -16.53 35.10
C LEU A 386 0.98 -17.72 34.91
N LYS A 387 1.49 -18.95 34.99
CA LYS A 387 0.66 -20.17 34.91
C LYS A 387 -0.37 -20.21 36.03
N HIS A 388 0.03 -19.92 37.26
CA HIS A 388 -0.87 -19.89 38.42
C HIS A 388 -1.95 -18.80 38.26
N GLU A 389 -1.57 -17.58 37.90
CA GLU A 389 -2.53 -16.49 37.69
C GLU A 389 -3.52 -16.80 36.56
N LEU A 390 -3.08 -17.45 35.47
CA LEU A 390 -3.93 -17.77 34.32
C LEU A 390 -4.81 -19.01 34.51
N TYR A 391 -4.32 -20.03 35.22
CA TYR A 391 -5.05 -21.29 35.41
C TYR A 391 -5.89 -21.30 36.69
N ASP A 392 -5.33 -20.79 37.79
CA ASP A 392 -5.94 -20.89 39.11
C ASP A 392 -6.59 -19.55 39.50
N GLY A 393 -5.95 -18.43 39.16
CA GLY A 393 -6.39 -17.07 39.54
C GLY A 393 -7.60 -16.53 38.75
N LEU A 394 -7.97 -17.16 37.64
CA LEU A 394 -9.06 -16.73 36.76
C LEU A 394 -10.33 -17.59 36.86
N LEU A 395 -10.35 -18.57 37.77
CA LEU A 395 -11.54 -19.38 38.05
C LEU A 395 -12.61 -18.47 38.68
N SER A 396 -13.68 -18.21 37.91
CA SER A 396 -14.95 -17.73 38.48
C SER A 396 -15.82 -18.92 38.91
N ASP A 397 -16.81 -18.67 39.75
CA ASP A 397 -17.72 -19.65 40.41
C ASP A 397 -18.37 -20.73 39.50
N ASP A 398 -18.22 -20.63 38.17
CA ASP A 398 -18.82 -21.53 37.16
C ASP A 398 -17.90 -22.68 36.68
N GLU A 399 -16.74 -22.95 37.31
CA GLU A 399 -15.84 -24.09 36.97
C GLU A 399 -15.46 -24.24 35.47
N ILE A 400 -15.56 -23.17 34.67
CA ILE A 400 -15.19 -23.23 33.25
C ILE A 400 -13.67 -23.26 33.18
N SER A 401 -13.11 -24.46 32.99
CA SER A 401 -11.68 -24.64 32.71
C SER A 401 -11.28 -23.73 31.55
N VAL A 402 -10.48 -22.71 31.89
CA VAL A 402 -9.90 -21.73 30.97
C VAL A 402 -8.79 -22.34 30.13
N ARG A 403 -8.29 -23.53 30.48
CA ARG A 403 -7.17 -24.21 29.81
C ARG A 403 -7.64 -24.98 28.58
N LEU A 404 -6.87 -24.85 27.50
CA LEU A 404 -7.06 -25.60 26.27
C LEU A 404 -5.74 -26.27 25.86
N GLU A 405 -5.83 -27.42 25.21
CA GLU A 405 -4.69 -28.10 24.62
C GLU A 405 -4.90 -28.24 23.13
N TYR A 406 -3.87 -27.94 22.35
CA TYR A 406 -3.91 -28.08 20.89
C TYR A 406 -2.60 -28.66 20.40
N LYS A 407 -2.66 -29.86 19.81
CA LYS A 407 -1.49 -30.64 19.40
C LYS A 407 -0.50 -30.79 20.57
N LYS A 408 0.68 -30.18 20.45
CA LYS A 408 1.75 -30.20 21.47
C LYS A 408 1.77 -28.95 22.37
N HIS A 409 0.82 -28.05 22.19
CA HIS A 409 0.77 -26.78 22.91
C HIS A 409 -0.21 -26.86 24.07
N THR A 410 0.29 -26.72 25.30
CA THR A 410 -0.50 -26.76 26.53
C THR A 410 -0.68 -25.40 27.18
N GLU A 411 0.09 -24.38 26.75
CA GLU A 411 -0.02 -23.00 27.24
C GLU A 411 -1.03 -22.19 26.41
N ILE A 412 -2.27 -22.66 26.38
CA ILE A 412 -3.38 -22.01 25.68
C ILE A 412 -4.53 -21.81 26.66
N VAL A 413 -5.12 -20.62 26.63
CA VAL A 413 -6.27 -20.24 27.46
C VAL A 413 -7.40 -19.61 26.65
N VAL A 414 -8.64 -19.82 27.09
CA VAL A 414 -9.83 -19.17 26.55
C VAL A 414 -10.32 -18.13 27.55
N LEU A 415 -10.18 -16.85 27.22
CA LEU A 415 -10.48 -15.74 28.11
C LEU A 415 -11.76 -15.04 27.69
N THR A 416 -12.70 -14.89 28.62
CA THR A 416 -13.85 -13.99 28.42
C THR A 416 -13.36 -12.53 28.28
N PRO A 417 -14.14 -11.61 27.71
CA PRO A 417 -13.73 -10.21 27.59
C PRO A 417 -13.29 -9.56 28.90
N LEU A 418 -13.93 -9.91 30.03
CA LEU A 418 -13.57 -9.41 31.36
C LEU A 418 -12.23 -9.99 31.84
N GLN A 419 -12.03 -11.30 31.73
CA GLN A 419 -10.78 -11.96 32.11
C GLN A 419 -9.64 -11.48 31.21
N PHE A 420 -9.86 -11.35 29.91
CA PHE A 420 -8.88 -10.83 28.96
C PHE A 420 -8.43 -9.42 29.35
N LYS A 421 -9.37 -8.54 29.70
CA LYS A 421 -9.07 -7.20 30.21
C LYS A 421 -8.26 -7.24 31.51
N HIS A 422 -8.63 -8.10 32.46
CA HIS A 422 -7.88 -8.26 33.71
C HIS A 422 -6.44 -8.76 33.49
N VAL A 423 -6.26 -9.78 32.65
CA VAL A 423 -4.95 -10.35 32.32
C VAL A 423 -4.04 -9.29 31.70
N THR A 424 -4.57 -8.57 30.71
CA THR A 424 -3.78 -7.58 29.95
C THR A 424 -3.48 -6.31 30.76
N GLN A 425 -4.40 -5.86 31.62
CA GLN A 425 -4.27 -4.59 32.35
C GLN A 425 -3.71 -4.75 33.76
N SER A 426 -3.74 -5.95 34.34
CA SER A 426 -3.32 -6.17 35.72
C SER A 426 -2.25 -7.26 35.83
N VAL A 427 -2.52 -8.48 35.36
CA VAL A 427 -1.62 -9.62 35.57
C VAL A 427 -0.24 -9.38 34.95
N TYR A 428 -0.19 -9.13 33.63
CA TYR A 428 1.09 -8.93 32.92
C TYR A 428 1.88 -7.71 33.42
N PRO A 429 1.28 -6.52 33.59
CA PRO A 429 1.97 -5.36 34.16
C PRO A 429 2.53 -5.62 35.56
N ASN A 430 1.76 -6.28 36.44
CA ASN A 430 2.19 -6.57 37.81
C ASN A 430 3.36 -7.56 37.85
N LEU A 431 3.31 -8.63 37.06
CA LEU A 431 4.40 -9.62 36.97
C LEU A 431 5.69 -8.99 36.44
N THR A 432 5.58 -8.19 35.39
CA THR A 432 6.70 -7.47 34.78
C THR A 432 7.33 -6.49 35.78
N LYS A 433 6.51 -5.70 36.48
CA LYS A 433 6.97 -4.74 37.50
C LYS A 433 7.65 -5.43 38.69
N ARG A 434 7.11 -6.55 39.16
CA ARG A 434 7.72 -7.35 40.25
C ARG A 434 9.08 -7.90 39.85
N SER A 435 9.21 -8.41 38.61
CA SER A 435 10.49 -8.91 38.09
C SER A 435 11.55 -7.81 38.05
N LEU A 436 11.21 -6.63 37.55
CA LEU A 436 12.11 -5.46 37.50
C LEU A 436 12.50 -4.94 38.89
N ASN A 437 11.59 -4.95 39.85
CA ASN A 437 11.92 -4.57 41.23
C ASN A 437 12.91 -5.55 41.87
N ASN A 438 12.76 -6.85 41.58
CA ASN A 438 13.64 -7.90 42.10
C ASN A 438 15.03 -7.89 41.44
N SER A 439 15.15 -7.55 40.15
CA SER A 439 16.45 -7.36 39.50
C SER A 439 17.22 -6.17 40.08
N ASN A 440 16.54 -5.05 40.32
CA ASN A 440 17.14 -3.87 40.98
C ASN A 440 17.62 -4.17 42.41
N LEU A 441 16.93 -5.03 43.15
CA LEU A 441 17.35 -5.50 44.48
C LEU A 441 18.57 -6.42 44.41
N SER A 442 18.66 -7.30 43.41
CA SER A 442 19.86 -8.11 43.18
C SER A 442 21.07 -7.26 42.82
N ILE A 443 20.92 -6.26 41.93
CA ILE A 443 22.01 -5.32 41.60
C ILE A 443 22.51 -4.59 42.86
N ARG A 444 21.60 -4.13 43.73
CA ARG A 444 21.97 -3.52 45.02
C ARG A 444 22.65 -4.49 45.98
N ARG A 445 22.27 -5.76 46.00
CA ARG A 445 22.94 -6.79 46.83
C ARG A 445 24.32 -7.15 46.29
N THR A 446 24.48 -7.26 44.97
CA THR A 446 25.79 -7.52 44.35
C THR A 446 26.77 -6.37 44.59
N LEU A 447 26.29 -5.12 44.57
CA LEU A 447 27.10 -3.94 44.91
C LEU A 447 27.46 -3.89 46.41
N ASN A 448 26.60 -4.39 47.31
CA ASN A 448 26.90 -4.43 48.75
C ASN A 448 27.81 -5.59 49.18
N ILE A 449 28.02 -6.61 48.34
CA ILE A 449 28.97 -7.71 48.62
C ILE A 449 30.41 -7.31 48.20
N CYS A 450 30.58 -6.39 47.25
CA CYS A 450 31.89 -5.82 46.91
C CYS A 450 32.38 -4.68 47.85
N GLY A 451 31.62 -4.35 48.90
CA GLY A 451 31.90 -3.21 49.78
C GLY A 451 32.43 -3.55 51.18
N ARG A 452 32.93 -4.76 51.44
CA ARG A 452 33.41 -5.17 52.78
C ARG A 452 34.89 -5.49 52.94
N ASP A 453 35.70 -5.32 51.90
CA ASP A 453 37.16 -5.43 51.98
C ASP A 453 37.82 -4.09 51.64
N MET A 454 37.49 -3.04 52.40
CA MET A 454 38.34 -1.85 52.57
C MET A 454 38.06 -1.25 53.95
N ASN A 455 38.78 -1.75 54.95
CA ASN A 455 39.17 -1.01 56.17
C ASN A 455 40.56 -1.48 56.58
#